data_AF-W1DXB8-F1
#
_entry.id   AF-W1DXB8-F1
#
_cell.length_a   1.000
_cell.length_b   1.000
_cell.length_c   1.000
_cell.angle_alpha   90.00
_cell.angle_beta   90.00
_cell.angle_gamma   90.00
#
_symmetry.space_group_name_H-M   'P 1'
#
loop_
_entity.id
_entity.type
_entity.pdbx_description
1 polymer ?
#
loop_
_entity_poly.entity_id
_entity_poly.type
_entity_poly.pdbx_seq_one_letter_code
_entity_poly.pdbx_strand_id
1 'polypeptide(L)'
;MGYGTSADAYHLTAGPEDGNGARRAMEIAIRQAGVTVDEIDHINAHATSTQVGDKGELAAIKTLFGAHPVAITSTKSATGHLLGAAGGIEAIFTIQALRDQVVPPTLNLHHPDEDAAGMNLVALQARPQKMRYALSNGFGFGGVNASLLLKRWQ
;
A
#
# COMPACT_ATOMS: atom_id res chain seq x y z
N MET A 1 -0.84 2.80 16.05
CA MET A 1 -1.33 1.81 15.07
C MET A 1 -2.73 2.20 14.69
N GLY A 2 -3.20 1.84 13.50
CA GLY A 2 -4.53 2.19 13.05
C GLY A 2 -5.05 1.22 12.00
N TYR A 3 -6.35 1.24 11.81
CA TYR A 3 -7.10 0.40 10.89
C TYR A 3 -8.21 1.26 10.30
N GLY A 4 -8.33 1.22 8.97
CA GLY A 4 -9.34 1.96 8.26
C GLY A 4 -9.97 1.09 7.19
N THR A 5 -11.28 1.22 7.04
CA THR A 5 -12.05 0.56 6.00
C THR A 5 -12.92 1.54 5.26
N SER A 6 -13.21 1.23 4.01
CA SER A 6 -14.18 1.97 3.22
C SER A 6 -14.85 1.04 2.20
N ALA A 7 -15.92 1.52 1.57
CA ALA A 7 -16.53 0.88 0.42
C ALA A 7 -16.47 1.81 -0.79
N ASP A 8 -16.24 1.28 -1.99
CA ASP A 8 -16.26 2.08 -3.22
C ASP A 8 -17.68 2.44 -3.67
N ALA A 9 -18.63 1.49 -3.50
CA ALA A 9 -20.01 1.60 -4.01
C ALA A 9 -20.07 1.97 -5.50
N TYR A 10 -19.20 1.35 -6.31
CA TYR A 10 -18.95 1.75 -7.69
C TYR A 10 -19.28 0.66 -8.71
N HIS A 11 -18.54 -0.46 -8.69
CA HIS A 11 -18.72 -1.57 -9.63
C HIS A 11 -18.44 -2.91 -8.92
N LEU A 12 -18.94 -4.01 -9.49
CA LEU A 12 -18.80 -5.35 -8.87
C LEU A 12 -17.33 -5.82 -8.79
N THR A 13 -16.51 -5.47 -9.78
CA THR A 13 -15.12 -5.97 -9.89
C THR A 13 -14.07 -4.88 -10.10
N ALA A 14 -14.48 -3.67 -10.47
CA ALA A 14 -13.58 -2.58 -10.78
C ALA A 14 -13.68 -1.51 -9.69
N GLY A 15 -12.54 -0.94 -9.31
CA GLY A 15 -12.50 0.26 -8.46
C GLY A 15 -12.68 1.53 -9.29
N PRO A 16 -13.03 2.66 -8.66
CA PRO A 16 -13.03 3.95 -9.33
C PRO A 16 -11.60 4.36 -9.72
N GLU A 17 -11.45 5.04 -10.86
CA GLU A 17 -10.14 5.44 -11.41
C GLU A 17 -9.35 6.37 -10.46
N ASP A 18 -10.05 7.18 -9.65
CA ASP A 18 -9.44 8.10 -8.69
C ASP A 18 -8.98 7.41 -7.39
N GLY A 19 -9.30 6.13 -7.20
CA GLY A 19 -8.99 5.38 -6.00
C GLY A 19 -9.62 5.94 -4.71
N ASN A 20 -10.75 6.65 -4.80
CA ASN A 20 -11.31 7.37 -3.65
C ASN A 20 -11.50 6.49 -2.40
N GLY A 21 -12.02 5.28 -2.56
CA GLY A 21 -12.23 4.35 -1.45
C GLY A 21 -10.92 3.89 -0.82
N ALA A 22 -9.92 3.52 -1.63
CA ALA A 22 -8.58 3.21 -1.16
C ALA A 22 -7.97 4.38 -0.36
N ARG A 23 -8.07 5.61 -0.87
CA ARG A 23 -7.63 6.82 -0.16
C ARG A 23 -8.32 6.97 1.19
N ARG A 24 -9.64 6.86 1.24
CA ARG A 24 -10.41 6.98 2.50
C ARG A 24 -10.02 5.91 3.52
N ALA A 25 -9.76 4.68 3.09
CA ALA A 25 -9.32 3.61 3.98
C ALA A 25 -7.96 3.95 4.62
N MET A 26 -7.00 4.42 3.81
CA MET A 26 -5.71 4.91 4.32
C MET A 26 -5.88 6.10 5.27
N GLU A 27 -6.65 7.12 4.90
CA GLU A 27 -6.91 8.30 5.74
C GLU A 27 -7.53 7.94 7.11
N ILE A 28 -8.46 6.97 7.14
CA ILE A 28 -9.05 6.48 8.40
C ILE A 28 -7.99 5.78 9.25
N ALA A 29 -7.15 4.92 8.67
CA ALA A 29 -6.09 4.22 9.40
C ALA A 29 -5.07 5.20 10.00
N ILE A 30 -4.64 6.19 9.22
CA ILE A 30 -3.70 7.24 9.64
C ILE A 30 -4.29 8.06 10.78
N ARG A 31 -5.54 8.54 10.62
CA ARG A 31 -6.25 9.30 11.64
C ARG A 31 -6.46 8.50 12.92
N GLN A 32 -6.83 7.22 12.83
CA GLN A 32 -7.01 6.37 14.01
C GLN A 32 -5.68 6.19 14.78
N ALA A 33 -4.55 6.14 14.07
CA ALA A 33 -3.23 6.07 14.70
C ALA A 33 -2.75 7.40 15.30
N GLY A 34 -3.38 8.54 14.96
CA GLY A 34 -3.00 9.86 15.45
C GLY A 34 -1.65 10.36 14.92
N VAL A 35 -1.29 9.97 13.70
CA VAL A 35 -0.01 10.35 13.05
C VAL A 35 -0.27 11.12 11.76
N THR A 36 0.76 11.76 11.20
CA THR A 36 0.69 12.41 9.88
C THR A 36 1.25 11.53 8.76
N VAL A 37 0.97 11.89 7.50
CA VAL A 37 1.50 11.19 6.32
C VAL A 37 3.03 11.17 6.29
N ASP A 38 3.68 12.24 6.76
CA ASP A 38 5.14 12.39 6.79
C ASP A 38 5.82 11.45 7.80
N GLU A 39 5.03 10.83 8.70
CA GLU A 39 5.54 9.83 9.64
C GLU A 39 5.61 8.41 9.06
N ILE A 40 5.00 8.18 7.90
CA ILE A 40 4.87 6.86 7.28
C ILE A 40 6.01 6.67 6.29
N ASP A 41 6.77 5.60 6.47
CA ASP A 41 8.01 5.39 5.73
C ASP A 41 7.86 4.33 4.62
N HIS A 42 6.86 3.46 4.74
CA HIS A 42 6.63 2.34 3.81
C HIS A 42 5.14 2.04 3.60
N ILE A 43 4.79 1.68 2.37
CA ILE A 43 3.48 1.16 1.97
C ILE A 43 3.72 -0.21 1.30
N ASN A 44 3.20 -1.27 1.92
CA ASN A 44 2.93 -2.52 1.25
C ASN A 44 1.58 -2.41 0.54
N ALA A 45 1.64 -2.08 -0.74
CA ALA A 45 0.50 -1.79 -1.60
C ALA A 45 -0.32 -3.05 -1.90
N HIS A 46 -1.60 -2.85 -2.23
CA HIS A 46 -2.45 -3.93 -2.68
C HIS A 46 -2.02 -4.43 -4.07
N ALA A 47 -1.65 -3.55 -4.99
CA ALA A 47 -1.20 -3.75 -6.37
C ALA A 47 -1.14 -5.23 -6.80
N THR A 48 -2.20 -5.66 -7.49
CA THR A 48 -2.43 -7.05 -7.93
C THR A 48 -1.89 -7.31 -9.33
N SER A 49 -1.14 -6.34 -9.90
CA SER A 49 -0.72 -6.34 -11.30
C SER A 49 -1.91 -6.23 -12.27
N THR A 50 -2.97 -5.53 -11.85
CA THR A 50 -4.14 -5.24 -12.70
C THR A 50 -4.13 -3.79 -13.14
N GLN A 51 -4.40 -3.53 -14.42
CA GLN A 51 -4.25 -2.19 -14.98
C GLN A 51 -5.13 -1.16 -14.26
N VAL A 52 -6.40 -1.49 -14.01
CA VAL A 52 -7.36 -0.57 -13.37
C VAL A 52 -7.07 -0.43 -11.87
N GLY A 53 -6.83 -1.55 -11.17
CA GLY A 53 -6.62 -1.55 -9.72
C GLY A 53 -5.32 -0.85 -9.31
N ASP A 54 -4.22 -1.16 -9.99
CA ASP A 54 -2.92 -0.57 -9.68
C ASP A 54 -2.90 0.94 -9.98
N LYS A 55 -3.54 1.39 -11.08
CA LYS A 55 -3.71 2.82 -11.38
C LYS A 55 -4.53 3.55 -10.32
N GLY A 56 -5.66 2.96 -9.89
CA GLY A 56 -6.49 3.52 -8.82
C GLY A 56 -5.74 3.63 -7.49
N GLU A 57 -4.96 2.61 -7.12
CA GLU A 57 -4.13 2.68 -5.91
C GLU A 57 -3.01 3.73 -6.03
N LEU A 58 -2.34 3.84 -7.17
CA LEU A 58 -1.36 4.91 -7.42
C LEU A 58 -1.98 6.29 -7.28
N ALA A 59 -3.17 6.52 -7.85
CA ALA A 59 -3.91 7.78 -7.73
C ALA A 59 -4.26 8.09 -6.27
N ALA A 60 -4.72 7.09 -5.51
CA ALA A 60 -5.03 7.22 -4.09
C ALA A 60 -3.79 7.59 -3.27
N ILE A 61 -2.66 6.90 -3.49
CA ILE A 61 -1.40 7.18 -2.78
C ILE A 61 -0.88 8.57 -3.15
N LYS A 62 -0.85 8.92 -4.44
CA LYS A 62 -0.39 10.23 -4.91
C LYS A 62 -1.21 11.37 -4.32
N THR A 63 -2.53 11.22 -4.24
CA THR A 63 -3.43 12.20 -3.64
C THR A 63 -3.17 12.38 -2.15
N LEU A 64 -2.93 11.29 -1.42
CA LEU A 64 -2.76 11.31 0.04
C LEU A 64 -1.36 11.75 0.49
N PHE A 65 -0.33 11.26 -0.19
CA PHE A 65 1.08 11.46 0.20
C PHE A 65 1.75 12.62 -0.54
N GLY A 66 1.19 13.08 -1.66
CA GLY A 66 1.75 14.18 -2.44
C GLY A 66 3.21 13.92 -2.83
N ALA A 67 4.11 14.82 -2.41
CA ALA A 67 5.55 14.73 -2.68
C ALA A 67 6.34 13.95 -1.61
N HIS A 68 5.70 13.44 -0.55
CA HIS A 68 6.39 12.68 0.49
C HIS A 68 6.96 11.37 -0.11
N PRO A 69 8.28 11.11 -0.02
CA PRO A 69 8.93 10.01 -0.71
C PRO A 69 8.76 8.65 0.01
N VAL A 70 7.53 8.31 0.40
CA VAL A 70 7.19 7.02 1.04
C VAL A 70 7.59 5.86 0.13
N ALA A 71 8.25 4.84 0.70
CA ALA A 71 8.66 3.68 -0.08
C ALA A 71 7.44 2.79 -0.40
N ILE A 72 7.26 2.41 -1.66
CA ILE A 72 6.08 1.64 -2.10
C ILE A 72 6.53 0.32 -2.71
N THR A 73 5.89 -0.77 -2.26
CA THR A 73 6.19 -2.14 -2.69
C THR A 73 4.91 -2.95 -2.87
N SER A 74 4.96 -4.05 -3.61
CA SER A 74 3.92 -5.10 -3.52
C SER A 74 4.56 -6.48 -3.39
N THR A 75 4.31 -7.14 -2.25
CA THR A 75 4.80 -8.50 -2.02
C THR A 75 4.15 -9.55 -2.92
N LYS A 76 2.99 -9.22 -3.53
CA LYS A 76 2.31 -10.09 -4.50
C LYS A 76 3.15 -10.33 -5.76
N SER A 77 4.08 -9.43 -6.07
CA SER A 77 5.07 -9.63 -7.15
C SER A 77 5.94 -10.87 -6.95
N ALA A 78 6.12 -11.34 -5.71
CA ALA A 78 6.88 -12.53 -5.37
C ALA A 78 5.99 -13.72 -4.98
N THR A 79 4.90 -13.48 -4.26
CA THR A 79 4.07 -14.56 -3.70
C THR A 79 2.78 -14.84 -4.48
N GLY A 80 2.46 -14.02 -5.48
CA GLY A 80 1.15 -14.01 -6.11
C GLY A 80 0.05 -13.42 -5.21
N HIS A 81 -1.16 -13.37 -5.74
CA HIS A 81 -2.33 -12.86 -5.02
C HIS A 81 -3.13 -14.01 -4.36
N LEU A 82 -3.02 -14.11 -3.03
CA LEU A 82 -3.62 -15.18 -2.24
C LEU A 82 -5.08 -14.90 -1.81
N LEU A 83 -5.80 -14.06 -2.57
CA LEU A 83 -7.19 -13.69 -2.32
C LEU A 83 -7.41 -13.27 -0.85
N GLY A 84 -8.35 -13.92 -0.15
CA GLY A 84 -8.65 -13.62 1.25
C GLY A 84 -7.48 -13.79 2.23
N ALA A 85 -6.45 -14.58 1.87
CA ALA A 85 -5.24 -14.73 2.68
C ALA A 85 -4.17 -13.66 2.40
N ALA A 86 -4.31 -12.87 1.33
CA ALA A 86 -3.31 -11.88 0.90
C ALA A 86 -3.02 -10.86 2.00
N GLY A 87 -4.06 -10.27 2.60
CA GLY A 87 -3.90 -9.27 3.67
C GLY A 87 -3.18 -9.80 4.92
N GLY A 88 -3.37 -11.08 5.27
CA GLY A 88 -2.68 -11.70 6.40
C GLY A 88 -1.18 -11.86 6.16
N ILE A 89 -0.81 -12.34 4.97
CA ILE A 89 0.61 -12.48 4.58
C ILE A 89 1.28 -11.11 4.40
N GLU A 90 0.57 -10.13 3.82
CA GLU A 90 1.07 -8.77 3.65
C GLU A 90 1.32 -8.07 4.99
N ALA A 91 0.43 -8.27 5.98
CA ALA A 91 0.65 -7.78 7.33
C ALA A 91 1.92 -8.39 7.94
N ILE A 92 2.14 -9.70 7.78
CA ILE A 92 3.36 -10.37 8.27
C ILE A 92 4.61 -9.77 7.61
N PHE A 93 4.63 -9.61 6.28
CA PHE A 93 5.77 -8.99 5.60
C PHE A 93 6.00 -7.54 6.00
N THR A 94 4.93 -6.77 6.22
CA THR A 94 5.01 -5.38 6.68
C THR A 94 5.61 -5.30 8.10
N ILE A 95 5.21 -6.22 8.99
CA ILE A 95 5.81 -6.36 10.32
C ILE A 95 7.29 -6.73 10.22
N GLN A 96 7.65 -7.67 9.35
CA GLN A 96 9.05 -8.05 9.15
C GLN A 96 9.89 -6.90 8.56
N ALA A 97 9.35 -6.13 7.62
CA ALA A 97 10.00 -4.93 7.10
C ALA A 97 10.28 -3.93 8.24
N LEU A 98 9.29 -3.65 9.09
CA LEU A 98 9.45 -2.80 10.27
C LEU A 98 10.46 -3.37 11.29
N ARG A 99 10.45 -4.68 11.54
CA ARG A 99 11.38 -5.33 12.48
C ARG A 99 12.82 -5.25 11.98
N ASP A 100 13.03 -5.66 10.74
CA ASP A 100 14.35 -5.87 10.14
C ASP A 100 14.91 -4.59 9.51
N GLN A 101 14.08 -3.55 9.37
CA GLN A 101 14.44 -2.26 8.78
C GLN A 101 14.94 -2.42 7.32
N VAL A 102 14.23 -3.27 6.57
CA VAL A 102 14.47 -3.53 5.15
C VAL A 102 13.14 -3.42 4.42
N VAL A 103 13.10 -2.61 3.36
CA VAL A 103 11.95 -2.52 2.46
C VAL A 103 12.08 -3.62 1.42
N PRO A 104 11.08 -4.51 1.25
CA PRO A 104 11.13 -5.58 0.26
C PRO A 104 11.09 -5.02 -1.17
N PRO A 105 11.50 -5.79 -2.19
CA PRO A 105 11.36 -5.35 -3.57
C PRO A 105 9.95 -5.64 -4.11
N THR A 106 9.54 -4.83 -5.08
CA THR A 106 8.58 -5.26 -6.11
C THR A 106 9.35 -5.95 -7.22
N LEU A 107 9.20 -7.27 -7.34
CA LEU A 107 9.82 -8.05 -8.42
C LEU A 107 9.19 -7.71 -9.77
N ASN A 108 9.93 -7.97 -10.86
CA ASN A 108 9.49 -7.77 -12.25
C ASN A 108 9.17 -6.32 -12.67
N LEU A 109 9.38 -5.33 -11.80
CA LEU A 109 9.13 -3.91 -12.08
C LEU A 109 10.29 -3.29 -12.88
N HIS A 110 10.35 -3.60 -14.19
CA HIS A 110 11.37 -3.06 -15.10
C HIS A 110 10.96 -1.73 -15.74
N HIS A 111 9.67 -1.57 -16.03
CA HIS A 111 9.09 -0.38 -16.66
C HIS A 111 7.89 0.08 -15.83
N PRO A 112 8.09 0.94 -14.82
CA PRO A 112 7.00 1.49 -14.03
C PRO A 112 5.98 2.23 -14.90
N ASP A 113 4.70 2.19 -14.49
CA ASP A 113 3.64 2.99 -15.12
C ASP A 113 3.98 4.49 -15.00
N GLU A 114 3.67 5.26 -16.04
CA GLU A 114 3.88 6.71 -16.07
C GLU A 114 3.11 7.43 -14.96
N ASP A 115 1.97 6.87 -14.52
CA ASP A 115 1.17 7.41 -13.41
C ASP A 115 1.96 7.43 -12.09
N ALA A 116 2.93 6.52 -11.94
CA ALA A 116 3.82 6.43 -10.78
C ALA A 116 5.02 7.41 -10.84
N ALA A 117 5.10 8.29 -11.84
CA ALA A 117 6.19 9.25 -11.96
C ALA A 117 6.36 10.08 -10.68
N GLY A 118 7.60 10.13 -10.18
CA GLY A 118 7.96 10.83 -8.93
C GLY A 118 7.69 10.06 -7.64
N MET A 119 7.06 8.89 -7.71
CA MET A 119 6.83 8.02 -6.55
C MET A 119 8.04 7.13 -6.29
N ASN A 120 8.32 6.83 -5.03
CA ASN A 120 9.45 6.00 -4.62
C ASN A 120 9.06 4.51 -4.61
N LEU A 121 9.00 3.91 -5.80
CA LEU A 121 8.80 2.48 -5.96
C LEU A 121 10.11 1.71 -5.71
N VAL A 122 10.10 0.73 -4.81
CA VAL A 122 11.30 -0.10 -4.54
C VAL A 122 11.32 -1.27 -5.52
N ALA A 123 11.88 -1.03 -6.70
CA ALA A 123 11.91 -1.99 -7.80
C ALA A 123 13.09 -2.97 -7.70
N LEU A 124 12.82 -4.25 -7.99
CA LEU A 124 13.79 -5.34 -8.24
C LEU A 124 14.69 -5.77 -7.07
N GLN A 125 15.15 -4.85 -6.23
CA GLN A 125 16.08 -5.12 -5.14
C GLN A 125 15.58 -4.52 -3.82
N ALA A 126 15.66 -5.34 -2.76
CA ALA A 126 15.39 -4.87 -1.41
C ALA A 126 16.45 -3.84 -1.00
N ARG A 127 16.09 -2.94 -0.10
CA ARG A 127 17.06 -1.98 0.47
C ARG A 127 16.84 -1.74 1.95
N PRO A 128 17.92 -1.50 2.73
CA PRO A 128 17.77 -1.07 4.11
C PRO A 128 17.09 0.31 4.17
N GLN A 129 16.16 0.50 5.09
CA GLN A 129 15.50 1.77 5.33
C GLN A 129 15.03 1.85 6.78
N LYS A 130 15.29 2.97 7.44
CA LYS A 130 14.71 3.24 8.76
C LYS A 130 13.22 3.47 8.60
N MET A 131 12.40 2.73 9.35
CA MET A 131 10.95 2.80 9.30
C MET A 131 10.37 2.83 10.71
N ARG A 132 9.53 3.83 10.97
CA ARG A 132 8.73 4.02 12.19
C ARG A 132 7.33 3.45 11.98
N TYR A 133 6.72 3.78 10.85
CA TYR A 133 5.37 3.35 10.49
C TYR A 133 5.32 2.79 9.07
N ALA A 134 4.48 1.77 8.87
CA ALA A 134 4.22 1.20 7.56
C ALA A 134 2.73 0.88 7.38
N LEU A 135 2.21 1.16 6.18
CA LEU A 135 0.86 0.78 5.76
C LEU A 135 0.87 -0.58 5.06
N SER A 136 -0.16 -1.38 5.29
CA SER A 136 -0.49 -2.57 4.50
C SER A 136 -1.89 -2.40 3.94
N ASN A 137 -2.00 -2.38 2.61
CA ASN A 137 -3.25 -2.13 1.90
C ASN A 137 -3.85 -3.40 1.31
N GLY A 138 -5.18 -3.54 1.44
CA GLY A 138 -5.96 -4.61 0.83
C GLY A 138 -7.26 -4.07 0.22
N PHE A 139 -7.38 -4.12 -1.11
CA PHE A 139 -8.52 -3.56 -1.85
C PHE A 139 -9.19 -4.65 -2.69
N GLY A 140 -10.19 -5.29 -2.11
CA GLY A 140 -10.84 -6.45 -2.71
C GLY A 140 -11.89 -6.09 -3.77
N PHE A 141 -12.20 -7.05 -4.63
CA PHE A 141 -13.38 -6.98 -5.51
C PHE A 141 -14.66 -6.69 -4.70
N GLY A 142 -15.64 -6.07 -5.36
CA GLY A 142 -16.81 -5.50 -4.71
C GLY A 142 -16.53 -4.15 -4.05
N GLY A 143 -15.30 -3.63 -4.16
CA GLY A 143 -14.91 -2.33 -3.64
C GLY A 143 -14.81 -2.31 -2.12
N VAL A 144 -14.33 -3.39 -1.51
CA VAL A 144 -14.10 -3.49 -0.06
C VAL A 144 -12.65 -3.15 0.23
N ASN A 145 -12.42 -2.00 0.86
CA ASN A 145 -11.08 -1.48 1.10
C ASN A 145 -10.71 -1.57 2.57
N ALA A 146 -9.48 -1.98 2.85
CA ALA A 146 -8.89 -2.00 4.18
C ALA A 146 -7.43 -1.55 4.14
N SER A 147 -7.03 -0.74 5.12
CA SER A 147 -5.65 -0.32 5.35
C SER A 147 -5.29 -0.52 6.82
N LEU A 148 -4.16 -1.18 7.06
CA LEU A 148 -3.59 -1.39 8.39
C LEU A 148 -2.31 -0.57 8.52
N LEU A 149 -2.25 0.32 9.51
CA LEU A 149 -1.08 1.11 9.85
C LEU A 149 -0.37 0.52 11.07
N LEU A 150 0.81 -0.02 10.84
CA LEU A 150 1.66 -0.69 11.83
C LEU A 150 2.77 0.24 12.29
N LYS A 151 3.16 0.11 13.56
CA LYS A 151 4.29 0.85 14.15
C LYS A 151 5.38 -0.14 14.54
N ARG A 152 6.64 0.21 14.30
CA ARG A 152 7.78 -0.54 14.84
C ARG A 152 7.72 -0.56 16.38
N TRP A 153 7.92 -1.74 16.97
CA TRP A 153 8.07 -1.86 18.43
C TRP A 153 9.34 -1.14 18.91
N GLN A 154 9.24 -0.44 20.04
CA GLN A 154 10.35 0.29 20.66
C GLN A 154 10.73 -0.34 21.99
#